data_AF-A0A814D7D6-F1
#
_entry.id   AF-A0A814D7D6-F1
#
_cell.length_a   1.000
_cell.length_b   1.000
_cell.length_c   1.000
_cell.angle_alpha   90.00
_cell.angle_beta   90.00
_cell.angle_gamma   90.00
#
_symmetry.space_group_name_H-M   'P 1'
#
loop_
_entity.id
_entity.type
_entity.pdbx_description
1 polymer ?
#
loop_
_entity_poly.entity_id
_entity_poly.type
_entity_poly.pdbx_seq_one_letter_code
_entity_poly.pdbx_strand_id
1 'polypeptide(L)'
;MPDRGFRNDMKTLKIVCAQCDWHGSFKDYEAHFNESHPNPICEFCGEQFTSNIRLDEHKQKECTEITQPCPLVEYGCLSSVRRIELGDHYLSDIHQNAIISAVRRLSVKPAHDQSERGSTMDVDVAPNIAGSLATTTTTSETLSTSMQEVYEAINTLASGTQTLNDETLRVSSESVRLQSSVESLTQELTSLKLSIEEQGAFLDGIKPNQEILQQEVASLKQKVDDAQYVS
;
A
#
# COMPACT_ATOMS: atom_id res chain seq x y z
N MET A 1 38.71 25.57 -19.36
CA MET A 1 39.06 24.13 -19.31
C MET A 1 39.33 23.77 -17.86
N PRO A 2 38.65 22.79 -17.25
CA PRO A 2 38.98 22.39 -15.89
C PRO A 2 40.37 21.74 -15.86
N ASP A 3 41.17 22.18 -14.91
CA ASP A 3 42.60 21.90 -14.77
C ASP A 3 42.87 20.40 -14.58
N ARG A 4 43.71 19.81 -15.43
CA ARG A 4 44.03 18.37 -15.35
C ARG A 4 44.79 18.03 -14.06
N GLY A 5 45.45 19.01 -13.44
CA GLY A 5 46.10 18.84 -12.14
C GLY A 5 45.10 18.51 -11.03
N PHE A 6 43.99 19.24 -10.96
CA PHE A 6 43.00 19.10 -9.90
C PHE A 6 42.36 17.70 -9.83
N ARG A 7 42.13 17.08 -10.99
CA ARG A 7 41.56 15.71 -11.07
C ARG A 7 42.54 14.64 -10.60
N ASN A 8 43.84 14.84 -10.75
CA ASN A 8 44.85 13.89 -10.30
C ASN A 8 45.06 14.00 -8.78
N ASP A 9 45.07 15.22 -8.25
CA ASP A 9 45.19 15.45 -6.81
C ASP A 9 44.01 14.83 -6.05
N MET A 10 42.80 14.95 -6.60
CA MET A 10 41.59 14.38 -6.00
C MET A 10 41.62 12.85 -5.89
N LYS A 11 42.27 12.14 -6.82
CA LYS A 11 42.41 10.67 -6.77
C LYS A 11 43.37 10.19 -5.68
N THR A 12 44.30 11.04 -5.26
CA THR A 12 45.31 10.72 -4.23
C THR A 12 44.87 11.09 -2.81
N LEU A 13 43.71 11.72 -2.66
CA LEU A 13 43.17 12.07 -1.35
C LEU A 13 42.97 10.80 -0.52
N LYS A 14 43.52 10.83 0.69
CA LYS A 14 43.30 9.79 1.69
C LYS A 14 41.88 9.92 2.21
N ILE A 15 41.14 8.82 2.13
CA ILE A 15 39.78 8.74 2.66
C ILE A 15 39.65 7.53 3.58
N VAL A 16 38.68 7.64 4.49
CA VAL A 16 38.32 6.60 5.46
C VAL A 16 36.96 6.07 5.08
N CYS A 17 36.78 4.75 5.14
CA CYS A 17 35.47 4.17 4.89
C CYS A 17 34.50 4.54 6.02
N ALA A 18 33.28 4.95 5.66
CA ALA A 18 32.26 5.26 6.66
C ALA A 18 31.68 4.01 7.35
N GLN A 19 31.95 2.82 6.81
CA GLN A 19 31.35 1.56 7.23
C GLN A 19 32.35 0.58 7.87
N CYS A 20 33.65 0.87 7.83
CA CYS A 20 34.70 0.07 8.47
C CYS A 20 35.99 0.87 8.70
N ASP A 21 36.98 0.27 9.37
CA ASP A 21 38.27 0.91 9.67
C ASP A 21 39.25 0.96 8.48
N TRP A 22 38.75 0.83 7.24
CA TRP A 22 39.59 0.89 6.05
C TRP A 22 40.02 2.33 5.75
N HIS A 23 41.29 2.48 5.37
CA HIS A 23 41.91 3.75 4.99
C HIS A 23 42.68 3.55 3.67
N GLY A 24 42.47 4.43 2.70
CA GLY A 24 43.15 4.32 1.40
C GLY A 24 42.96 5.55 0.52
N SER A 25 43.29 5.43 -0.76
CA SER A 25 43.08 6.53 -1.72
C SER A 25 41.66 6.53 -2.28
N PHE A 26 41.17 7.68 -2.74
CA PHE A 26 39.87 7.77 -3.41
C PHE A 26 39.76 6.81 -4.61
N LYS A 27 40.87 6.56 -5.31
CA LYS A 27 40.92 5.60 -6.43
C LYS A 27 40.65 4.17 -5.99
N ASP A 28 41.11 3.78 -4.81
CA ASP A 28 41.01 2.40 -4.31
C ASP A 28 39.72 2.17 -3.51
N TYR A 29 39.00 3.24 -3.15
CA TYR A 29 37.79 3.17 -2.36
C TYR A 29 36.63 2.48 -3.06
N GLU A 30 36.47 2.68 -4.37
CA GLU A 30 35.40 2.02 -5.14
C GLU A 30 35.60 0.49 -5.16
N ALA A 31 36.84 0.03 -5.30
CA ALA A 31 37.18 -1.40 -5.22
C ALA A 31 36.93 -1.95 -3.80
N HIS A 32 37.41 -1.24 -2.77
CA HIS A 32 37.17 -1.61 -1.38
C HIS A 32 35.67 -1.68 -1.05
N PHE A 33 34.88 -0.69 -1.46
CA PHE A 33 33.44 -0.65 -1.21
C PHE A 33 32.74 -1.86 -1.82
N ASN A 34 33.06 -2.20 -3.07
CA ASN A 34 32.46 -3.35 -3.75
C ASN A 34 32.89 -4.71 -3.16
N GLU A 35 34.13 -4.85 -2.69
CA GLU A 35 34.65 -6.11 -2.15
C GLU A 35 34.29 -6.34 -0.68
N SER A 36 34.32 -5.28 0.13
CA SER A 36 34.16 -5.37 1.59
C SER A 36 32.73 -5.08 2.05
N HIS A 37 31.94 -4.39 1.23
CA HIS A 37 30.54 -4.05 1.50
C HIS A 37 29.66 -4.53 0.35
N PRO A 38 29.46 -5.86 0.20
CA PRO A 38 28.62 -6.39 -0.86
C PRO A 38 27.22 -5.80 -0.77
N ASN A 39 26.67 -5.46 -1.92
CA ASN A 39 25.32 -4.94 -2.04
C ASN A 39 24.32 -5.91 -1.39
N PRO A 40 23.46 -5.44 -0.47
CA PRO A 40 22.48 -6.29 0.16
C PRO A 40 21.52 -6.91 -0.87
N ILE A 41 21.22 -8.20 -0.69
CA ILE A 41 20.37 -8.98 -1.59
C ILE A 41 19.05 -9.27 -0.89
N CYS A 42 17.93 -9.14 -1.62
CA CYS A 42 16.64 -9.58 -1.11
C CYS A 42 16.58 -11.10 -1.05
N GLU A 43 16.34 -11.64 0.14
CA GLU A 43 16.23 -13.09 0.38
C GLU A 43 15.01 -13.73 -0.30
N PHE A 44 14.01 -12.93 -0.70
CA PHE A 44 12.77 -13.41 -1.31
C PHE A 44 12.84 -13.44 -2.83
N CYS A 45 13.31 -12.36 -3.46
CA CYS A 45 13.35 -12.24 -4.93
C CYS A 45 14.77 -12.32 -5.53
N GLY A 46 15.82 -12.25 -4.72
CA GLY A 46 17.21 -12.29 -5.19
C GLY A 46 17.75 -10.99 -5.80
N GLU A 47 16.97 -9.90 -5.80
CA GLU A 47 17.43 -8.60 -6.32
C GLU A 47 18.51 -7.97 -5.44
N GLN A 48 19.49 -7.32 -6.07
CA GLN A 48 20.59 -6.59 -5.41
C GLN A 48 20.23 -5.12 -5.22
N PHE A 49 20.52 -4.59 -4.03
CA PHE A 49 20.24 -3.21 -3.65
C PHE A 49 21.51 -2.47 -3.29
N THR A 50 21.53 -1.16 -3.54
CA THR A 50 22.68 -0.29 -3.25
C THR A 50 22.80 0.07 -1.76
N SER A 51 21.78 -0.23 -0.95
CA SER A 51 21.76 0.04 0.49
C SER A 51 20.71 -0.80 1.22
N ASN A 52 20.91 -0.99 2.53
CA ASN A 52 19.94 -1.69 3.38
C ASN A 52 18.60 -0.95 3.47
N ILE A 53 18.60 0.38 3.47
CA ILE A 53 17.37 1.19 3.50
C ILE A 53 16.50 0.88 2.27
N ARG A 54 17.11 0.81 1.09
CA ARG A 54 16.39 0.44 -0.14
C ARG A 54 15.91 -1.00 -0.13
N LEU A 55 16.71 -1.91 0.42
CA LEU A 55 16.28 -3.30 0.59
C LEU A 55 15.05 -3.39 1.53
N ASP A 56 15.04 -2.67 2.63
CA ASP A 56 13.93 -2.67 3.59
C ASP A 56 12.65 -2.07 2.98
N GLU A 57 12.77 -0.94 2.27
CA GLU A 57 11.67 -0.36 1.51
C GLU A 57 11.09 -1.35 0.50
N HIS A 58 11.97 -2.04 -0.24
CA HIS A 58 11.57 -3.07 -1.19
C HIS A 58 10.82 -4.22 -0.50
N LYS A 59 11.37 -4.82 0.56
CA LYS A 59 10.69 -5.89 1.33
C LYS A 59 9.30 -5.45 1.81
N GLN A 60 9.18 -4.20 2.25
CA GLN A 60 7.93 -3.69 2.80
C GLN A 60 6.89 -3.35 1.74
N LYS A 61 7.28 -2.83 0.57
CA LYS A 61 6.32 -2.24 -0.39
C LYS A 61 6.33 -2.89 -1.77
N GLU A 62 7.49 -3.35 -2.24
CA GLU A 62 7.69 -3.65 -3.67
C GLU A 62 7.94 -5.14 -3.95
N CYS A 63 8.45 -5.88 -2.97
CA CYS A 63 8.75 -7.30 -3.14
C CYS A 63 7.47 -8.11 -3.39
N THR A 64 7.37 -8.74 -4.55
CA THR A 64 6.24 -9.58 -4.95
C THR A 64 6.33 -10.99 -4.39
N GLU A 65 7.56 -11.49 -4.19
CA GLU A 65 7.83 -12.85 -3.72
C GLU A 65 7.75 -13.02 -2.20
N ILE A 66 7.55 -11.93 -1.45
CA ILE A 66 7.39 -12.02 0.00
C ILE A 66 6.08 -12.74 0.34
N THR A 67 6.20 -13.83 1.08
CA THR A 67 5.06 -14.54 1.66
C THR A 67 4.71 -13.92 3.00
N GLN A 68 3.45 -13.58 3.20
CA GLN A 68 2.94 -13.07 4.46
C GLN A 68 1.81 -13.98 4.98
N PRO A 69 1.66 -14.12 6.31
CA PRO A 69 0.51 -14.83 6.86
C PRO A 69 -0.78 -14.12 6.46
N CYS A 70 -1.82 -14.88 6.14
CA CYS A 70 -3.12 -14.30 5.83
C CYS A 70 -3.60 -13.41 7.01
N PRO A 71 -4.03 -12.16 6.76
CA PRO A 71 -4.57 -11.29 7.82
C PRO A 71 -5.81 -11.86 8.53
N LEU A 72 -6.48 -12.83 7.91
CA LEU A 72 -7.63 -13.54 8.48
C LEU A 72 -7.22 -14.82 9.24
N VAL A 73 -5.99 -14.89 9.73
CA VAL A 73 -5.50 -16.02 10.55
C VAL A 73 -6.38 -16.26 11.78
N GLU A 74 -6.88 -15.19 12.40
CA GLU A 74 -7.79 -15.26 13.55
C GLU A 74 -9.15 -15.90 13.21
N TYR A 75 -9.49 -15.92 11.92
CA TYR A 75 -10.71 -16.55 11.39
C TYR A 75 -10.45 -17.95 10.84
N GLY A 76 -9.24 -18.50 11.07
CA GLY A 76 -8.89 -19.89 10.74
C GLY A 76 -8.10 -20.07 9.45
N CYS A 77 -7.72 -19.00 8.73
CA CYS A 77 -6.86 -19.13 7.57
C CYS A 77 -5.37 -19.18 7.95
N LEU A 78 -4.80 -20.38 8.02
CA LEU A 78 -3.39 -20.60 8.34
C LEU A 78 -2.46 -20.50 7.12
N SER A 79 -2.97 -20.05 5.97
CA SER A 79 -2.19 -19.99 4.75
C SER A 79 -1.17 -18.85 4.79
N SER A 80 0.06 -19.14 4.36
CA SER A 80 1.04 -18.10 4.01
C SER A 80 0.97 -17.89 2.51
N VAL A 81 0.76 -16.64 2.09
CA VAL A 81 0.44 -16.30 0.70
C VAL A 81 1.37 -15.21 0.21
N ARG A 82 1.78 -15.30 -1.06
CA ARG A 82 2.58 -14.25 -1.68
C ARG A 82 1.78 -12.97 -1.77
N ARG A 83 2.43 -11.83 -1.56
CA ARG A 83 1.76 -10.52 -1.60
C ARG A 83 0.95 -10.30 -2.89
N ILE A 84 1.47 -10.74 -4.03
CA ILE A 84 0.80 -10.62 -5.34
C ILE A 84 -0.46 -11.50 -5.45
N GLU A 85 -0.49 -12.64 -4.78
CA GLU A 85 -1.61 -13.60 -4.81
C GLU A 85 -2.64 -13.33 -3.70
N LEU A 86 -2.39 -12.33 -2.84
CA LEU A 86 -3.24 -12.03 -1.70
C LEU A 86 -4.66 -11.61 -2.13
N GLY A 87 -4.79 -10.90 -3.25
CA GLY A 87 -6.09 -10.50 -3.81
C GLY A 87 -6.95 -11.72 -4.17
N ASP A 88 -6.37 -12.67 -4.91
CA ASP A 88 -7.08 -13.89 -5.31
C ASP A 88 -7.34 -14.80 -4.09
N HIS A 89 -6.43 -14.82 -3.12
CA HIS A 89 -6.60 -15.55 -1.87
C HIS A 89 -7.84 -15.10 -1.09
N TYR A 90 -8.14 -13.78 -1.06
CA TYR A 90 -9.35 -13.25 -0.40
C TYR A 90 -10.65 -13.73 -1.03
N LEU A 91 -10.63 -14.23 -2.26
CA LEU A 91 -11.82 -14.79 -2.91
C LEU A 91 -12.13 -16.23 -2.48
N SER A 92 -11.25 -16.89 -1.71
CA SER A 92 -11.50 -18.24 -1.22
C SER A 92 -12.70 -18.33 -0.26
N ASP A 93 -13.37 -19.49 -0.26
CA ASP A 93 -14.58 -19.75 0.54
C ASP A 93 -14.36 -19.50 2.04
N ILE A 94 -13.15 -19.76 2.54
CA ILE A 94 -12.80 -19.53 3.95
C ILE A 94 -12.92 -18.05 4.30
N HIS A 95 -12.43 -17.16 3.45
CA HIS A 95 -12.51 -15.71 3.70
C HIS A 95 -13.89 -15.14 3.45
N GLN A 96 -14.59 -15.60 2.41
CA GLN A 96 -15.97 -15.17 2.18
C GLN A 96 -16.84 -15.53 3.39
N ASN A 97 -16.70 -16.74 3.93
CA ASN A 97 -17.40 -17.16 5.14
C ASN A 97 -16.98 -16.37 6.38
N ALA A 98 -15.69 -16.06 6.54
CA ALA A 98 -15.18 -15.23 7.63
C ALA A 98 -15.77 -13.80 7.59
N ILE A 99 -15.77 -13.17 6.41
CA ILE A 99 -16.31 -11.81 6.19
C ILE A 99 -17.81 -11.81 6.45
N ILE A 100 -18.56 -12.75 5.89
CA ILE A 100 -20.01 -12.88 6.12
C ILE A 100 -20.31 -13.07 7.61
N SER A 101 -19.52 -13.90 8.30
CA SER A 101 -19.67 -14.14 9.74
C SER A 101 -19.38 -12.88 10.56
N ALA A 102 -18.34 -12.12 10.23
CA ALA A 102 -18.01 -10.86 10.88
C ALA A 102 -19.12 -9.82 10.68
N VAL A 103 -19.62 -9.66 9.45
CA VAL A 103 -20.74 -8.74 9.13
C VAL A 103 -22.01 -9.14 9.89
N ARG A 104 -22.33 -10.43 9.97
CA ARG A 104 -23.50 -10.92 10.75
C ARG A 104 -23.35 -10.61 12.23
N ARG A 105 -22.15 -10.79 12.82
CA ARG A 105 -21.90 -10.47 14.24
C ARG A 105 -22.00 -8.97 14.53
N LEU A 106 -21.58 -8.12 13.61
CA LEU A 106 -21.75 -6.66 13.74
C LEU A 106 -23.20 -6.21 13.55
N SER A 107 -24.01 -6.99 12.82
CA SER A 107 -25.43 -6.71 12.58
C SER A 107 -26.35 -7.20 13.71
N VAL A 108 -25.89 -8.14 14.54
CA VAL A 108 -26.60 -8.56 15.76
C VAL A 108 -26.08 -7.72 16.92
N LYS A 109 -26.86 -6.69 17.28
CA LYS A 109 -26.66 -5.91 18.51
C LYS A 109 -26.60 -6.90 19.69
N PRO A 110 -25.55 -6.90 20.53
CA PRO A 110 -25.58 -7.72 21.73
C PRO A 110 -26.63 -7.11 22.65
N ALA A 111 -27.78 -7.78 22.77
CA ALA A 111 -28.64 -7.60 23.92
C ALA A 111 -27.80 -7.93 25.15
N HIS A 112 -27.73 -6.95 26.04
CA HIS A 112 -26.95 -6.97 27.25
C HIS A 112 -27.18 -8.27 28.03
N ASP A 113 -26.10 -9.01 28.24
CA ASP A 113 -26.03 -10.18 29.09
C ASP A 113 -26.33 -9.76 30.53
N GLN A 114 -27.35 -10.35 31.13
CA GLN A 114 -27.42 -10.54 32.57
C GLN A 114 -27.97 -11.93 32.86
N SER A 115 -27.16 -12.66 33.64
CA SER A 115 -27.55 -13.76 34.52
C SER A 115 -27.49 -15.15 33.91
N GLU A 116 -26.27 -15.66 33.84
CA GLU A 116 -25.97 -17.02 34.28
C GLU A 116 -26.69 -17.32 35.61
N ARG A 117 -27.75 -18.12 35.54
CA ARG A 117 -28.10 -19.04 36.62
C ARG A 117 -28.29 -20.42 36.02
N GLY A 118 -27.28 -21.25 36.22
CA GLY A 118 -27.40 -22.68 36.04
C GLY A 118 -28.57 -23.21 36.88
N SER A 119 -29.43 -23.98 36.24
CA SER A 119 -30.23 -24.99 36.91
C SER A 119 -30.24 -26.24 36.03
N THR A 120 -29.55 -27.23 36.58
CA THR A 120 -29.69 -28.67 36.37
C THR A 120 -31.08 -29.09 35.90
N MET A 121 -31.12 -29.89 34.83
CA MET A 121 -32.31 -30.61 34.41
C MET A 121 -32.60 -31.73 35.43
N ASP A 122 -33.60 -31.55 36.28
CA ASP A 122 -34.30 -32.67 36.91
C ASP A 122 -35.58 -32.95 36.13
N VAL A 123 -35.66 -34.18 35.61
CA VAL A 123 -36.80 -34.72 34.87
C VAL A 123 -37.68 -35.43 35.90
N ASP A 124 -38.75 -34.79 36.34
CA ASP A 124 -39.83 -35.47 37.06
C ASP A 124 -41.07 -35.62 36.17
N VAL A 125 -41.36 -36.88 35.87
CA VAL A 125 -42.54 -37.38 35.17
C VAL A 125 -43.63 -37.66 36.20
N ALA A 126 -44.76 -36.95 36.16
CA ALA A 126 -46.07 -37.45 36.62
C ALA A 126 -47.24 -36.50 36.26
N PRO A 127 -48.49 -37.02 36.17
CA PRO A 127 -49.46 -36.55 35.19
C PRO A 127 -50.61 -35.69 35.75
N ASN A 128 -51.03 -34.76 34.88
CA ASN A 128 -52.40 -34.33 34.57
C ASN A 128 -53.50 -34.56 35.64
N ILE A 129 -53.93 -33.49 36.34
CA ILE A 129 -55.29 -33.34 36.86
C ILE A 129 -55.77 -31.88 36.64
N ALA A 130 -57.02 -31.79 36.20
CA ALA A 130 -57.77 -30.63 35.74
C ALA A 130 -57.85 -29.41 36.70
N GLY A 131 -57.89 -28.22 36.10
CA GLY A 131 -58.29 -26.95 36.72
C GLY A 131 -58.25 -25.83 35.66
N SER A 132 -59.32 -25.65 34.89
CA SER A 132 -60.26 -24.54 35.04
C SER A 132 -59.63 -23.13 35.05
N LEU A 133 -59.85 -22.43 33.92
CA LEU A 133 -60.20 -21.01 33.85
C LEU A 133 -59.13 -19.95 34.21
N ALA A 134 -58.12 -19.79 33.35
CA ALA A 134 -57.39 -18.53 33.17
C ALA A 134 -56.53 -18.59 31.89
N THR A 135 -57.07 -18.27 30.71
CA THR A 135 -56.28 -18.36 29.46
C THR A 135 -56.62 -17.31 28.40
N THR A 136 -57.35 -16.26 28.75
CA THR A 136 -57.69 -15.18 27.81
C THR A 136 -56.96 -13.86 28.06
N THR A 137 -56.29 -13.67 29.21
CA THR A 137 -55.55 -12.44 29.52
C THR A 137 -54.07 -12.51 29.12
N THR A 138 -53.41 -13.66 29.24
CA THR A 138 -51.97 -13.83 28.95
C THR A 138 -51.61 -13.78 27.47
N THR A 139 -52.52 -14.16 26.57
CA THR A 139 -52.32 -14.08 25.11
C THR A 139 -52.45 -12.67 24.55
N SER A 140 -53.25 -11.80 25.20
CA SER A 140 -53.43 -10.41 24.80
C SER A 140 -52.23 -9.54 25.19
N GLU A 141 -51.67 -9.75 26.38
CA GLU A 141 -50.48 -9.02 26.86
C GLU A 141 -49.25 -9.38 26.04
N THR A 142 -49.03 -10.67 25.76
CA THR A 142 -47.92 -11.14 24.92
C THR A 142 -48.00 -10.62 23.48
N LEU A 143 -49.20 -10.55 22.90
CA LEU A 143 -49.41 -9.94 21.58
C LEU A 143 -49.13 -8.43 21.58
N SER A 144 -49.53 -7.73 22.64
CA SER A 144 -49.27 -6.29 22.80
C SER A 144 -47.78 -5.99 22.95
N THR A 145 -47.03 -6.80 23.70
CA THR A 145 -45.58 -6.68 23.83
C THR A 145 -44.88 -6.95 22.50
N SER A 146 -45.29 -8.00 21.78
CA SER A 146 -44.76 -8.31 20.45
C SER A 146 -45.04 -7.19 19.44
N MET A 147 -46.23 -6.58 19.45
CA MET A 147 -46.53 -5.41 18.62
C MET A 147 -45.64 -4.22 18.96
N GLN A 148 -45.39 -3.96 20.24
CA GLN A 148 -44.52 -2.87 20.69
C GLN A 148 -43.08 -3.07 20.18
N GLU A 149 -42.56 -4.29 20.28
CA GLU A 149 -41.23 -4.66 19.77
C GLU A 149 -41.14 -4.48 18.24
N VAL A 150 -42.20 -4.83 17.51
CA VAL A 150 -42.28 -4.61 16.06
C VAL A 150 -42.25 -3.13 15.73
N TYR A 151 -42.95 -2.27 16.47
CA TYR A 151 -42.89 -0.81 16.26
C TYR A 151 -41.50 -0.24 16.53
N GLU A 152 -40.82 -0.70 17.58
CA GLU A 152 -39.45 -0.29 17.89
C GLU A 152 -38.44 -0.76 16.83
N ALA A 153 -38.61 -1.98 16.32
CA ALA A 153 -37.81 -2.51 15.22
C ALA A 153 -38.02 -1.70 13.94
N ILE A 154 -39.27 -1.36 13.61
CA ILE A 154 -39.61 -0.52 12.46
C ILE A 154 -38.98 0.87 12.59
N ASN A 155 -39.06 1.50 13.77
CA ASN A 155 -38.45 2.81 13.98
C ASN A 155 -36.93 2.77 13.84
N THR A 156 -36.29 1.72 14.37
CA THR A 156 -34.84 1.53 14.25
C THR A 156 -34.44 1.33 12.78
N LEU A 157 -35.20 0.53 12.03
CA LEU A 157 -34.98 0.31 10.61
C LEU A 157 -35.19 1.60 9.80
N ALA A 158 -36.21 2.40 10.12
CA ALA A 158 -36.47 3.68 9.47
C ALA A 158 -35.30 4.66 9.69
N SER A 159 -34.81 4.78 10.93
CA SER A 159 -33.62 5.60 11.22
C SER A 159 -32.36 5.08 10.51
N GLY A 160 -32.13 3.77 10.51
CA GLY A 160 -30.99 3.18 9.82
C GLY A 160 -31.04 3.41 8.30
N THR A 161 -32.23 3.28 7.70
CA THR A 161 -32.45 3.55 6.27
C THR A 161 -32.17 5.02 5.94
N GLN A 162 -32.61 5.94 6.81
CA GLN A 162 -32.33 7.38 6.65
C GLN A 162 -30.82 7.66 6.70
N THR A 163 -30.12 7.10 7.68
CA THR A 163 -28.65 7.27 7.79
C THR A 163 -27.92 6.72 6.56
N LEU A 164 -28.30 5.55 6.06
CA LEU A 164 -27.71 4.99 4.85
C LEU A 164 -27.98 5.85 3.62
N ASN A 165 -29.17 6.44 3.52
CA ASN A 165 -29.52 7.35 2.45
C ASN A 165 -28.67 8.64 2.51
N ASP A 166 -28.51 9.22 3.70
CA ASP A 166 -27.67 10.41 3.89
C ASP A 166 -26.21 10.12 3.53
N GLU A 167 -25.70 8.94 3.92
CA GLU A 167 -24.34 8.51 3.60
C GLU A 167 -24.15 8.24 2.10
N THR A 168 -25.17 7.67 1.45
CA THR A 168 -25.16 7.46 -0.01
C THR A 168 -25.04 8.79 -0.75
N LEU A 169 -25.80 9.81 -0.33
CA LEU A 169 -25.72 11.16 -0.90
C LEU A 169 -24.35 11.80 -0.64
N ARG A 170 -23.81 11.64 0.57
CA ARG A 170 -22.47 12.13 0.94
C ARG A 170 -21.40 11.52 0.04
N VAL A 171 -21.37 10.19 -0.06
CA VAL A 171 -20.40 9.46 -0.90
C VAL A 171 -20.56 9.84 -2.37
N SER A 172 -21.80 10.00 -2.86
CA SER A 172 -22.04 10.47 -4.22
C SER A 172 -21.44 11.85 -4.47
N SER A 173 -21.59 12.79 -3.53
CA SER A 173 -21.02 14.13 -3.64
C SER A 173 -19.49 14.12 -3.63
N GLU A 174 -18.90 13.26 -2.80
CA GLU A 174 -17.46 13.10 -2.68
C GLU A 174 -16.86 12.45 -3.94
N SER A 175 -17.58 11.48 -4.52
CA SER A 175 -17.23 10.86 -5.80
C SER A 175 -17.16 11.89 -6.93
N VAL A 176 -18.19 12.75 -7.06
CA VAL A 176 -18.19 13.84 -8.06
C VAL A 176 -17.02 14.78 -7.85
N ARG A 177 -16.74 15.17 -6.60
CA ARG A 177 -15.62 16.06 -6.28
C ARG A 177 -14.26 15.45 -6.64
N LEU A 178 -14.07 14.17 -6.32
CA LEU A 178 -12.85 13.44 -6.67
C LEU A 178 -12.70 13.31 -8.19
N GLN A 179 -13.79 13.06 -8.91
CA GLN A 179 -13.77 12.99 -10.37
C GLN A 179 -13.31 14.31 -11.00
N SER A 180 -13.84 15.45 -10.55
CA SER A 180 -13.36 16.76 -11.02
C SER A 180 -11.88 17.00 -10.69
N SER A 181 -11.40 16.52 -9.54
CA SER A 181 -9.98 16.62 -9.17
C SER A 181 -9.09 15.79 -10.09
N VAL A 182 -9.52 14.57 -10.46
CA VAL A 182 -8.79 13.70 -11.40
C VAL A 182 -8.74 14.33 -12.79
N GLU A 183 -9.83 14.93 -13.26
CA GLU A 183 -9.88 15.63 -14.53
C GLU A 183 -8.89 16.81 -14.57
N SER A 184 -8.84 17.62 -13.51
CA SER A 184 -7.89 18.72 -13.38
C SER A 184 -6.44 18.23 -13.43
N LEU A 185 -6.11 17.20 -12.64
CA LEU A 185 -4.76 16.62 -12.62
C LEU A 185 -4.37 16.02 -13.98
N THR A 186 -5.33 15.42 -14.69
CA THR A 186 -5.11 14.89 -16.04
C THR A 186 -4.78 16.00 -17.04
N GLN A 187 -5.45 17.14 -16.91
CA GLN A 187 -5.18 18.31 -17.75
C GLN A 187 -3.79 18.89 -17.47
N GLU A 188 -3.41 19.03 -16.20
CA GLU A 188 -2.08 19.48 -15.80
C GLU A 188 -0.97 18.55 -16.31
N LEU A 189 -1.17 17.23 -16.17
CA LEU A 189 -0.22 16.23 -16.66
C LEU A 189 -0.05 16.29 -18.18
N THR A 190 -1.15 16.52 -18.91
CA THR A 190 -1.11 16.68 -20.37
C THR A 190 -0.32 17.94 -20.76
N SER A 191 -0.53 19.05 -20.05
CA SER A 191 0.22 20.29 -20.29
C SER A 191 1.71 20.13 -19.98
N LEU A 192 2.05 19.43 -18.89
CA LEU A 192 3.44 19.17 -18.52
C LEU A 192 4.12 18.28 -19.56
N LYS A 193 3.42 17.24 -20.04
CA LYS A 193 3.93 16.35 -21.09
C LYS A 193 4.29 17.13 -22.36
N LEU A 194 3.40 18.03 -22.82
CA LEU A 194 3.68 18.89 -23.96
C LEU A 194 4.91 19.77 -23.74
N SER A 195 5.06 20.35 -22.54
CA SER A 195 6.25 21.16 -22.22
C SER A 195 7.55 20.35 -22.24
N ILE A 196 7.52 19.10 -21.77
CA ILE A 196 8.68 18.18 -21.85
C ILE A 196 9.02 17.85 -23.31
N GLU A 197 8.02 17.59 -24.15
CA GLU A 197 8.22 17.33 -25.57
C GLU A 197 8.83 18.55 -26.29
N GLU A 198 8.36 19.76 -25.99
CA GLU A 198 8.93 21.01 -26.51
C GLU A 198 10.39 21.23 -26.06
N GLN A 199 10.68 20.97 -24.78
CA GLN A 199 12.06 21.04 -24.27
C GLN A 199 12.97 20.00 -24.92
N GLY A 200 12.47 18.79 -25.15
CA GLY A 200 13.18 17.74 -25.88
C GLY A 200 13.52 18.18 -27.31
N ALA A 201 12.53 18.69 -28.04
CA ALA A 201 12.73 19.21 -29.40
C ALA A 201 13.74 20.38 -29.44
N PHE A 202 13.72 21.25 -28.42
CA PHE A 202 14.70 22.32 -28.29
C PHE A 202 16.13 21.78 -28.08
N LEU A 203 16.32 20.80 -27.20
CA LEU A 203 17.61 20.17 -26.97
C LEU A 203 18.12 19.44 -28.22
N ASP A 204 17.24 18.75 -28.94
CA ASP A 204 17.57 18.13 -30.22
C ASP A 204 18.01 19.17 -31.26
N GLY A 205 17.43 20.38 -31.24
CA GLY A 205 17.85 21.51 -32.07
C GLY A 205 19.23 22.07 -31.72
N ILE A 206 19.67 21.98 -30.46
CA ILE A 206 21.00 22.44 -30.02
C ILE A 206 22.11 21.45 -30.42
N LYS A 207 21.79 20.15 -30.45
CA LYS A 207 22.78 19.08 -30.65
C LYS A 207 23.63 19.23 -31.93
N PRO A 208 23.08 19.58 -33.11
CA PRO A 208 23.88 19.82 -34.31
C PRO A 208 24.88 20.97 -34.14
N ASN A 209 24.47 22.07 -33.47
CA ASN A 209 25.36 23.20 -33.22
C ASN A 209 26.52 22.80 -32.31
N GLN A 210 26.24 21.97 -31.30
CA GLN A 210 27.29 21.42 -30.44
C GLN A 210 28.27 20.52 -31.22
N GLU A 211 27.77 19.69 -32.13
CA GLU A 211 28.60 18.84 -33.00
C GLU A 211 29.48 19.67 -33.95
N ILE A 212 28.93 20.72 -34.57
CA ILE A 212 29.67 21.66 -35.43
C ILE A 212 30.78 22.34 -34.62
N LEU A 213 30.48 22.87 -33.45
CA LEU A 213 31.46 23.51 -32.58
C LEU A 213 32.56 22.54 -32.15
N GLN A 214 32.23 21.29 -31.84
CA GLN A 214 33.23 20.27 -31.53
C GLN A 214 34.14 19.97 -32.72
N GLN A 215 33.58 19.89 -33.93
CA GLN A 215 34.34 19.70 -35.16
C GLN A 215 35.28 20.88 -35.46
N GLU A 216 34.78 22.11 -35.32
CA GLU A 216 35.59 23.32 -35.51
C GLU A 216 36.74 23.42 -34.49
N VAL A 217 36.47 23.10 -33.22
CA VAL A 217 37.51 23.06 -32.17
C VAL A 217 38.56 21.98 -32.47
N ALA A 218 38.16 20.80 -32.94
CA ALA A 218 39.09 19.75 -33.33
C ALA A 218 39.97 20.18 -34.51
N SER A 219 39.36 20.80 -35.54
CA SER A 219 40.06 21.34 -36.70
C SER A 219 41.05 22.45 -36.33
N LEU A 220 40.67 23.36 -35.44
CA LEU A 220 41.55 24.41 -34.93
C LEU A 220 42.73 23.84 -34.15
N LYS A 221 42.51 22.83 -33.31
CA LYS A 221 43.60 22.16 -32.58
C LYS A 221 44.61 21.54 -33.55
N GLN A 222 44.14 20.82 -34.57
CA GLN A 222 45.02 20.24 -35.58
C GLN A 222 45.87 21.32 -36.26
N LYS A 223 45.26 22.44 -36.69
CA LYS A 223 45.99 23.53 -37.33
C LYS A 223 47.03 24.18 -36.40
N VAL A 224 46.72 24.31 -35.11
CA VAL A 224 47.66 24.84 -34.11
C VAL A 224 48.83 23.88 -33.92
N ASP A 225 48.56 22.58 -33.80
CA ASP A 225 49.60 21.56 -33.66
C ASP A 225 50.50 21.56 -34.91
N ASP A 226 49.92 21.57 -36.12
CA ASP A 226 50.68 21.62 -37.37
C ASP A 226 51.59 22.87 -37.44
N ALA A 227 51.09 24.04 -37.02
CA ALA A 227 51.88 25.27 -37.01
C ALA A 227 53.05 25.24 -36.01
N GLN A 228 52.92 24.50 -34.91
CA GLN A 228 53.99 24.33 -33.92
C GLN A 228 55.14 23.44 -34.43
N TYR A 229 54.89 22.52 -35.38
CA TYR A 229 55.92 21.65 -35.97
C TYR A 229 56.64 22.26 -37.18
N VAL A 230 56.15 23.39 -37.71
CA VAL A 230 56.72 24.09 -38.88
C VAL A 230 57.64 25.25 -38.45
N SER A 231 57.77 25.53 -37.13
CA SER A 231 58.69 26.53 -36.55
C SER A 231 59.93 25.88 -35.96
#